data_AF-A0A6A7LRA3-F1
#
_entry.id   AF-A0A6A7LRA3-F1
#
_cell.length_a   1.000
_cell.length_b   1.000
_cell.length_c   1.000
_cell.angle_alpha   90.00
_cell.angle_beta   90.00
_cell.angle_gamma   90.00
#
_symmetry.space_group_name_H-M   'P 1'
#
loop_
_entity.id
_entity.type
_entity.pdbx_description
1 polymer ?
#
loop_
_entity_poly.entity_id
_entity_poly.type
_entity_poly.pdbx_seq_one_letter_code
_entity_poly.pdbx_strand_id
1 'polypeptide(L)' 'MLGVSRATIFRELQAGRLRSVKAGAARLIPTAALRVWLADREAESCA' A
#
# COMPACT_ATOMS: atom_id res chain seq x y z
N MET A 1 10.49 -8.54 -3.30
CA MET A 1 9.14 -8.63 -2.67
C MET A 1 9.07 -7.63 -1.53
N LEU A 2 7.91 -6.99 -1.29
CA LEU A 2 7.75 -5.86 -0.35
C LEU A 2 7.82 -6.23 1.15
N GLY A 3 8.18 -7.46 1.53
CA GLY A 3 8.20 -7.90 2.93
C GLY A 3 6.82 -7.99 3.63
N VAL A 4 5.74 -7.57 2.95
CA VAL A 4 4.36 -7.60 3.46
C VAL A 4 3.50 -8.66 2.78
N SER A 5 2.60 -9.24 3.57
CA SER A 5 1.61 -10.19 3.07
C SER A 5 0.60 -9.52 2.13
N ARG A 6 0.04 -10.28 1.18
CA ARG A 6 -1.08 -9.82 0.34
C ARG A 6 -2.29 -9.38 1.18
N ALA A 7 -2.58 -10.07 2.27
CA ALA A 7 -3.70 -9.73 3.16
C ALA A 7 -3.52 -8.34 3.79
N THR A 8 -2.29 -7.98 4.15
CA THR A 8 -1.95 -6.64 4.65
C THR A 8 -2.23 -5.59 3.58
N ILE A 9 -1.73 -5.79 2.36
CA ILE A 9 -1.99 -4.87 1.24
C ILE A 9 -3.49 -4.67 1.01
N PHE A 10 -4.29 -5.74 1.00
CA PHE A 10 -5.75 -5.64 0.84
C PHE A 10 -6.42 -4.87 1.97
N ARG A 11 -5.99 -5.07 3.21
CA ARG A 11 -6.50 -4.33 4.38
C ARG A 11 -6.24 -2.83 4.25
N GLU A 12 -5.02 -2.46 3.85
CA GLU A 12 -4.65 -1.05 3.65
C GLU A 12 -5.40 -0.41 2.48
N LEU A 13 -5.65 -1.18 1.42
CA LEU A 13 -6.47 -0.77 0.28
C LEU A 13 -7.95 -0.60 0.63
N GLN A 14 -8.49 -1.39 1.56
CA GLN A 14 -9.86 -1.28 2.07
C GLN A 14 -10.00 -0.14 3.08
N ALA A 15 -8.98 0.06 3.93
CA ALA A 15 -8.93 1.15 4.91
C ALA A 15 -8.69 2.53 4.26
N GLY A 16 -8.48 2.60 2.95
CA GLY A 16 -8.19 3.84 2.22
C GLY A 16 -6.80 4.43 2.48
N ARG A 17 -5.96 3.76 3.28
CA ARG A 17 -4.60 4.19 3.60
C ARG A 17 -3.62 3.97 2.46
N LEU A 18 -3.86 2.96 1.61
CA LEU A 18 -3.09 2.74 0.40
C LEU A 18 -3.88 3.19 -0.83
N ARG A 19 -3.38 4.23 -1.49
CA ARG A 19 -4.00 4.71 -2.73
C ARG A 19 -3.80 3.71 -3.86
N SER A 20 -4.82 3.60 -4.70
CA SER A 20 -4.79 2.73 -5.87
C SER A 20 -5.76 3.22 -6.93
N VAL A 21 -5.50 2.78 -8.16
CA VAL A 21 -6.27 3.13 -9.34
C VAL A 21 -6.90 1.86 -9.92
N LYS A 22 -8.14 1.96 -10.39
CA LYS A 22 -8.80 0.86 -11.08
C LYS A 22 -8.31 0.84 -12.53
N ALA A 23 -7.81 -0.31 -13.00
CA ALA A 23 -7.37 -0.54 -14.36
C ALA A 23 -8.07 -1.80 -14.90
N GLY A 24 -9.21 -1.62 -15.55
CA GLY A 24 -10.07 -2.72 -16.01
C GLY A 24 -10.58 -3.57 -14.84
N ALA A 25 -10.28 -4.88 -14.89
CA ALA A 25 -10.62 -5.83 -13.84
C ALA A 25 -9.63 -5.82 -12.66
N ALA A 26 -8.47 -5.17 -12.81
CA ALA A 26 -7.42 -5.12 -11.80
C ALA A 26 -7.42 -3.78 -11.05
N ARG A 27 -6.82 -3.79 -9.85
CA ARG A 27 -6.51 -2.59 -9.08
C ARG A 27 -4.99 -2.45 -9.01
N LEU A 28 -4.46 -1.33 -9.48
CA LEU A 28 -3.03 -1.06 -9.52
C LEU A 28 -2.68 -0.05 -8.43
N ILE A 29 -1.51 -0.23 -7.82
CA ILE A 29 -0.97 0.71 -6.84
C ILE A 29 0.09 1.56 -7.55
N PRO A 30 -0.12 2.88 -7.70
CA PRO A 30 0.91 3.75 -8.27
C PRO A 30 2.19 3.69 -7.43
N THR A 31 3.35 3.64 -8.08
CA THR A 31 4.65 3.54 -7.38
C THR A 31 4.86 4.68 -6.38
N ALA A 32 4.43 5.89 -6.72
CA ALA A 32 4.50 7.04 -5.81
C ALA A 32 3.66 6.84 -4.54
N ALA A 33 2.45 6.25 -4.67
CA ALA A 33 1.61 5.94 -3.54
C ALA A 33 2.20 4.84 -2.66
N LEU A 34 2.79 3.81 -3.28
CA LEU A 34 3.49 2.75 -2.56
C LEU A 34 4.68 3.29 -1.75
N ARG A 35 5.47 4.21 -2.34
CA ARG A 35 6.61 4.84 -1.66
C ARG A 35 6.19 5.64 -0.43
N VAL A 36 5.15 6.46 -0.54
CA VAL A 36 4.62 7.22 0.60
C VAL A 36 4.17 6.27 1.71
N TRP A 37 3.39 5.26 1.35
CA TRP A 37 2.91 4.26 2.30
C TRP A 37 4.04 3.48 3.00
N LEU A 38 5.14 3.17 2.28
CA LEU A 38 6.31 2.54 2.89
C LEU A 38 7.01 3.48 3.88
N ALA A 39 7.20 4.75 3.52
CA ALA A 39 7.85 5.74 4.38
C ALA A 39 7.07 5.95 5.70
N ASP A 40 5.74 6.01 5.62
CA ASP A 40 4.88 6.13 6.81
C ASP A 40 5.08 4.93 7.76
N ARG A 41 5.18 3.72 7.20
CA ARG A 41 5.40 2.48 7.99
C ARG A 41 6.80 2.36 8.58
N GLU A 42 7.81 2.82 7.86
CA GLU A 42 9.18 2.88 8.36
C GLU A 42 9.26 3.84 9.56
N ALA A 43 8.56 4.96 9.51
CA ALA A 43 8.45 5.90 10.63
C ALA A 43 7.71 5.28 11.83
N GLU A 44 6.61 4.56 11.61
CA GLU A 44 5.88 3.82 12.67
C GLU A 44 6.75 2.74 13.34
N SER A 45 7.65 2.11 12.58
CA SER A 45 8.51 1.04 13.10
C SER A 45 9.72 1.55 13.89
N CYS A 46 10.03 2.86 13.77
CA CYS A 46 11.11 3.53 14.49
C CYS A 46 10.62 4.28 15.75
N ALA A 47 9.33 4.19 16.06
CA ALA A 47 8.68 4.73 17.26
C ALA A 47 8.49 3.63 18.32
#